data_AF-A0A9E2QXI1-F1
#
_entry.id   AF-A0A9E2QXI1-F1
#
_cell.length_a   1.000
_cell.length_b   1.000
_cell.length_c   1.000
_cell.angle_alpha   90.00
_cell.angle_beta   90.00
_cell.angle_gamma   90.00
#
_symmetry.space_group_name_H-M   'P 1'
#
loop_
_entity.id
_entity.type
_entity.pdbx_description
1 polymer ?
#
loop_
_entity_poly.entity_id
_entity_poly.type
_entity_poly.pdbx_seq_one_letter_code
_entity_poly.pdbx_strand_id
1 'polypeptide(L)'
;MAGHSKWANIQHRKNRQDEKRGKLFTRIIREITVAAKLGGADPNANPRLRLAMDKASDANMAKDKVANAIQKGVGGLDGVNYEEIRYEGYGIGGAAVIVDCLTDNRTRTVAEVRHAFSKYGGN
;
A
#
# COMPACT_ATOMS: atom_id res chain seq x y z
N MET A 1 39.94 -2.45 2.34
CA MET A 1 39.68 -3.90 2.15
C MET A 1 38.40 -4.31 2.90
N ALA A 2 37.31 -4.60 2.18
CA ALA A 2 36.05 -5.10 2.77
C ALA A 2 36.08 -6.65 2.91
N GLY A 3 37.08 -7.17 3.64
CA GLY A 3 37.31 -8.62 3.79
C GLY A 3 36.40 -9.30 4.83
N HIS A 4 36.01 -8.58 5.90
CA HIS A 4 35.20 -9.13 7.00
C HIS A 4 33.76 -8.61 7.08
N SER A 5 33.37 -7.66 6.23
CA SER A 5 32.06 -6.97 6.29
C SER A 5 31.18 -7.18 5.05
N LYS A 6 31.61 -8.01 4.08
CA LYS A 6 30.84 -8.30 2.85
C LYS A 6 29.44 -8.81 3.18
N TRP A 7 29.34 -9.76 4.11
CA TRP A 7 28.04 -10.30 4.54
C TRP A 7 27.18 -9.24 5.24
N ALA A 8 27.74 -8.49 6.21
CA ALA A 8 27.01 -7.45 6.92
C ALA A 8 26.45 -6.37 5.98
N ASN A 9 27.24 -5.92 5.00
CA ASN A 9 26.80 -4.96 3.99
C ASN A 9 25.69 -5.52 3.09
N ILE A 10 25.80 -6.79 2.67
CA ILE A 10 24.75 -7.48 1.91
C ILE A 10 23.47 -7.59 2.76
N GLN A 11 23.60 -7.96 4.04
CA GLN A 11 22.49 -8.10 4.98
C GLN A 11 21.76 -6.76 5.17
N HIS A 12 22.46 -5.68 5.49
CA HIS A 12 21.84 -4.36 5.65
C HIS A 12 21.18 -3.83 4.38
N ARG A 13 21.79 -4.09 3.21
CA ARG A 13 21.19 -3.73 1.93
C ARG A 13 19.92 -4.53 1.66
N LYS A 14 19.97 -5.85 1.88
CA LYS A 14 18.83 -6.75 1.66
C LYS A 14 17.68 -6.42 2.62
N ASN A 15 17.95 -6.21 3.90
CA ASN A 15 16.93 -5.84 4.88
C ASN A 15 16.18 -4.56 4.49
N ARG A 16 16.88 -3.52 4.00
CA ARG A 16 16.24 -2.29 3.51
C ARG A 16 15.39 -2.50 2.26
N GLN A 17 15.80 -3.42 1.38
CA GLN A 17 15.03 -3.78 0.18
C GLN A 17 13.77 -4.57 0.56
N ASP A 18 13.91 -5.54 1.47
CA ASP A 18 12.82 -6.36 1.97
C ASP A 18 11.79 -5.50 2.74
N GLU A 19 12.24 -4.52 3.52
CA GLU A 19 11.34 -3.58 4.22
C GLU A 19 10.51 -2.74 3.22
N LYS A 20 11.15 -2.21 2.17
CA LYS A 20 10.46 -1.47 1.11
C LYS A 20 9.46 -2.37 0.37
N ARG A 21 9.85 -3.61 0.08
CA ARG A 21 8.99 -4.60 -0.58
C ARG A 21 7.79 -4.99 0.29
N GLY A 22 7.98 -5.15 1.60
CA GLY A 22 6.90 -5.41 2.55
C GLY A 22 5.86 -4.29 2.55
N LYS A 23 6.29 -3.03 2.57
CA LYS A 23 5.38 -1.87 2.49
C LYS A 23 4.61 -1.84 1.16
N LEU A 24 5.28 -2.14 0.04
CA LEU A 24 4.64 -2.24 -1.28
C LEU A 24 3.59 -3.35 -1.31
N PHE A 25 3.91 -4.53 -0.78
CA PHE A 25 3.01 -5.68 -0.76
C PHE A 25 1.73 -5.38 0.01
N THR A 26 1.84 -4.74 1.18
CA THR A 26 0.68 -4.33 1.96
C THR A 26 -0.23 -3.39 1.17
N ARG A 27 0.33 -2.43 0.42
CA ARG A 27 -0.46 -1.50 -0.41
C ARG A 27 -1.19 -2.24 -1.54
N ILE A 28 -0.50 -3.12 -2.25
CA ILE A 28 -1.08 -3.90 -3.35
C ILE A 28 -2.20 -4.82 -2.85
N ILE A 29 -2.01 -5.51 -1.72
CA ILE A 29 -3.04 -6.40 -1.14
C ILE A 29 -4.31 -5.61 -0.80
N ARG A 30 -4.17 -4.42 -0.20
CA ARG A 30 -5.33 -3.58 0.13
C ARG A 30 -6.04 -3.10 -1.13
N GLU A 31 -5.30 -2.70 -2.16
CA GLU A 31 -5.87 -2.29 -3.45
C GLU A 31 -6.67 -3.42 -4.12
N ILE A 32 -6.12 -4.64 -4.16
CA ILE A 32 -6.82 -5.82 -4.69
C ILE A 32 -8.10 -6.10 -3.90
N THR A 33 -8.03 -6.03 -2.57
CA THR A 33 -9.16 -6.31 -1.68
C THR A 33 -10.30 -5.32 -1.94
N VAL A 34 -10.00 -4.02 -2.06
CA VAL A 34 -11.00 -2.98 -2.30
C VAL A 34 -11.55 -3.06 -3.73
N ALA A 35 -10.69 -3.27 -4.72
CA ALA A 35 -11.13 -3.46 -6.10
C ALA A 35 -12.09 -4.64 -6.23
N ALA A 36 -11.78 -5.77 -5.60
CA ALA A 36 -12.64 -6.96 -5.58
C ALA A 36 -13.95 -6.72 -4.82
N LYS A 37 -13.94 -5.94 -3.74
CA LYS A 37 -15.15 -5.55 -3.01
C LYS A 37 -16.09 -4.67 -3.82
N LEU A 38 -15.54 -3.70 -4.58
CA LEU A 38 -16.33 -2.73 -5.35
C LEU A 38 -16.87 -3.31 -6.67
N GLY A 39 -16.07 -4.11 -7.37
CA GLY A 39 -16.38 -4.57 -8.73
C GLY A 39 -16.48 -6.08 -8.89
N GLY A 40 -16.47 -6.85 -7.80
CA GLY A 40 -16.51 -8.31 -7.83
C GLY A 40 -15.17 -8.96 -8.13
N ALA A 41 -15.16 -10.30 -8.07
CA ALA A 41 -13.96 -11.14 -8.14
C ALA A 41 -13.41 -11.35 -9.56
N ASP A 42 -14.17 -11.04 -10.61
CA ASP A 42 -13.79 -11.30 -12.00
C ASP A 42 -12.92 -10.17 -12.56
N PRO A 43 -11.63 -10.41 -12.87
CA PRO A 43 -10.74 -9.39 -13.44
C PRO A 43 -11.14 -8.93 -14.85
N ASN A 44 -11.93 -9.71 -15.59
CA ASN A 44 -12.38 -9.33 -16.94
C ASN A 44 -13.51 -8.30 -16.87
N ALA A 45 -14.39 -8.43 -15.88
CA ALA A 45 -15.47 -7.48 -15.62
C ALA A 45 -15.03 -6.29 -14.75
N ASN A 46 -13.85 -6.36 -14.12
CA ASN A 46 -13.33 -5.35 -13.19
C ASN A 46 -11.94 -4.82 -13.61
N PRO A 47 -11.88 -3.74 -14.42
CA PRO A 47 -10.61 -3.15 -14.87
C PRO A 47 -9.69 -2.70 -13.74
N ARG A 48 -10.28 -2.28 -12.60
CA ARG A 48 -9.51 -1.85 -11.42
C ARG A 48 -8.80 -3.03 -10.77
N LEU A 49 -9.48 -4.16 -10.65
CA LEU A 49 -8.89 -5.40 -10.14
C LEU A 49 -7.77 -5.89 -11.06
N ARG A 50 -7.98 -5.85 -12.38
CA ARG A 50 -6.95 -6.20 -13.36
C ARG A 50 -5.67 -5.38 -13.18
N LEU A 51 -5.78 -4.05 -13.10
CA LEU A 51 -4.63 -3.17 -12.87
C LEU A 51 -3.92 -3.46 -11.54
N ALA A 52 -4.66 -3.79 -10.49
CA ALA A 52 -4.09 -4.17 -9.20
C ALA A 52 -3.34 -5.51 -9.26
N MET A 53 -3.84 -6.47 -10.05
CA MET A 53 -3.19 -7.75 -10.30
C MET A 53 -1.90 -7.59 -11.13
N ASP A 54 -1.90 -6.70 -12.13
CA ASP A 54 -0.71 -6.39 -12.92
C ASP A 54 0.40 -5.83 -12.03
N LYS A 55 0.07 -4.86 -11.16
CA LYS A 55 1.01 -4.31 -10.16
C LYS A 55 1.53 -5.38 -9.20
N ALA A 56 0.71 -6.37 -8.84
CA ALA A 56 1.13 -7.49 -8.01
C ALA A 56 2.13 -8.40 -8.73
N SER A 57 1.90 -8.65 -10.02
CA SER A 57 2.81 -9.41 -10.89
C SER A 57 4.16 -8.70 -11.01
N ASP A 58 4.17 -7.39 -11.28
CA ASP A 58 5.38 -6.57 -11.38
C ASP A 58 6.20 -6.59 -10.08
N ALA A 59 5.52 -6.62 -8.94
CA ALA A 59 6.14 -6.72 -7.62
C ALA A 59 6.60 -8.16 -7.25
N ASN A 60 6.43 -9.14 -8.16
CA ASN A 60 6.68 -10.55 -7.92
C ASN A 60 5.94 -11.07 -6.68
N MET A 61 4.67 -10.72 -6.53
CA MET A 61 3.79 -11.25 -5.48
C MET A 61 3.32 -12.66 -5.84
N ALA A 62 3.31 -13.58 -4.88
CA ALA A 62 2.83 -14.94 -5.11
C ALA A 62 1.34 -14.95 -5.48
N LYS A 63 0.96 -15.78 -6.47
CA LYS A 63 -0.42 -15.89 -6.96
C LYS A 63 -1.42 -16.21 -5.84
N ASP A 64 -1.03 -17.06 -4.88
CA ASP A 64 -1.86 -17.42 -3.74
C ASP A 64 -2.20 -16.19 -2.87
N LYS A 65 -1.28 -15.23 -2.72
CA LYS A 65 -1.52 -14.00 -1.95
C LYS A 65 -2.54 -13.10 -2.65
N VAL A 66 -2.47 -13.03 -3.99
CA VAL A 66 -3.43 -12.30 -4.82
C VAL A 66 -4.82 -12.94 -4.72
N ALA A 67 -4.91 -14.26 -4.91
CA ALA A 67 -6.19 -14.99 -4.80
C ALA A 67 -6.83 -14.84 -3.41
N ASN A 68 -6.04 -14.95 -2.34
CA ASN A 68 -6.51 -14.71 -0.97
C ASN A 68 -7.01 -13.28 -0.76
N ALA A 69 -6.38 -12.27 -1.37
CA ALA A 69 -6.83 -10.88 -1.28
C ALA A 69 -8.16 -10.66 -2.03
N ILE A 70 -8.34 -11.29 -3.19
CA ILE A 70 -9.59 -11.25 -3.95
C ILE A 70 -10.73 -11.88 -3.14
N GLN A 71 -10.52 -13.08 -2.59
CA GLN A 71 -11.50 -13.77 -1.75
C GLN A 71 -11.89 -12.97 -0.51
N LYS A 72 -10.93 -12.28 0.12
CA LYS A 72 -11.20 -11.34 1.22
C LYS A 72 -12.11 -10.19 0.79
N GLY A 73 -11.90 -9.65 -0.42
CA GLY A 73 -12.68 -8.52 -0.94
C GLY A 73 -14.15 -8.86 -1.20
N VAL A 74 -14.43 -10.07 -1.71
CA VAL A 74 -15.81 -10.49 -2.07
C VAL A 74 -16.63 -11.08 -0.92
N GLY A 75 -16.15 -10.97 0.33
CA GLY A 75 -16.93 -11.31 1.52
C GLY A 75 -16.59 -12.65 2.18
N GLY A 76 -15.43 -13.24 1.88
CA GLY A 76 -15.01 -14.49 2.53
C GLY A 76 -14.56 -14.35 3.99
N LEU A 77 -14.28 -13.15 4.48
CA LEU A 77 -13.81 -12.89 5.85
C LEU A 77 -14.39 -11.57 6.40
N ASP A 78 -15.12 -11.67 7.50
CA ASP A 78 -15.75 -10.56 8.21
C ASP A 78 -14.74 -9.45 8.61
N GLY A 79 -15.16 -8.18 8.47
CA GLY A 79 -14.88 -7.17 9.50
C GLY A 79 -13.80 -6.09 9.29
N VAL A 80 -13.37 -5.76 8.07
CA VAL A 80 -12.59 -4.50 7.87
C VAL A 80 -13.12 -3.70 6.68
N ASN A 81 -13.84 -2.61 6.98
CA ASN A 81 -14.28 -1.64 5.99
C ASN A 81 -13.15 -0.68 5.68
N TYR A 82 -12.43 -0.96 4.59
CA TYR A 82 -11.50 0.02 4.02
C TYR A 82 -12.27 1.05 3.20
N GLU A 83 -12.01 2.33 3.46
CA GLU A 83 -12.52 3.48 2.73
C GLU A 83 -11.37 4.24 2.06
N GLU A 84 -11.67 4.83 0.91
CA GLU A 84 -10.78 5.75 0.21
C GLU A 84 -11.00 7.17 0.70
N ILE A 85 -9.92 7.81 1.13
CA ILE A 85 -9.96 9.18 1.62
C ILE A 85 -8.82 9.95 0.96
N ARG A 86 -9.16 11.13 0.43
CA ARG A 86 -8.21 12.11 -0.06
C ARG A 86 -7.94 13.15 1.03
N TYR A 87 -6.67 13.38 1.32
CA TYR A 87 -6.21 14.51 2.09
C TYR A 87 -5.47 15.50 1.19
N GLU A 88 -5.66 16.77 1.45
CA GLU A 88 -5.05 17.87 0.71
C GLU A 88 -4.35 18.76 1.72
N GLY A 89 -3.18 19.26 1.35
CA GLY A 89 -2.36 20.11 2.21
C GLY A 89 -1.24 20.79 1.45
N TYR A 90 -0.48 21.60 2.16
CA TYR A 90 0.65 22.33 1.59
C TYR A 90 1.95 21.91 2.27
N GLY A 91 2.99 21.69 1.48
CA GLY A 91 4.34 21.41 1.94
C GLY A 91 5.20 22.67 2.05
N ILE A 92 6.50 22.46 2.22
CA ILE A 92 7.48 23.55 2.29
C ILE A 92 7.41 24.46 1.05
N GLY A 93 7.41 25.78 1.26
CA GLY A 93 7.33 26.75 0.17
C GLY A 93 5.96 26.82 -0.53
N GLY A 94 4.90 26.28 0.07
CA GLY A 94 3.53 26.37 -0.47
C GLY A 94 3.23 25.34 -1.58
N ALA A 95 4.04 24.29 -1.71
CA ALA A 95 3.79 23.23 -2.68
C ALA A 95 2.50 22.46 -2.33
N ALA A 96 1.54 22.39 -3.24
CA ALA A 96 0.30 21.62 -3.03
C ALA A 96 0.59 20.10 -3.05
N VAL A 97 0.04 19.38 -2.09
CA VAL A 97 0.21 17.93 -1.93
C VAL A 97 -1.15 17.26 -1.80
N ILE A 98 -1.38 16.23 -2.62
CA ILE A 98 -2.54 15.35 -2.55
C ILE A 98 -2.08 14.00 -2.00
N VAL A 99 -2.77 13.51 -0.98
CA VAL A 99 -2.51 12.22 -0.36
C VAL A 99 -3.76 11.36 -0.45
N ASP A 100 -3.75 10.42 -1.40
CA ASP A 100 -4.79 9.40 -1.51
C ASP A 100 -4.47 8.24 -0.55
N CYS A 101 -5.40 7.96 0.35
CA CYS A 101 -5.27 6.98 1.41
C CYS A 101 -6.37 5.93 1.32
N LEU A 102 -6.00 4.71 1.70
CA LEU A 102 -6.93 3.62 1.92
C LEU A 102 -6.80 3.14 3.37
N THR A 103 -7.85 3.34 4.15
CA THR A 103 -7.82 3.14 5.60
C THR A 103 -9.10 2.54 6.13
N ASP A 104 -9.01 1.83 7.23
CA ASP A 104 -10.11 1.33 8.05
C ASP A 104 -10.43 2.25 9.24
N ASN A 105 -9.66 3.34 9.42
CA ASN A 105 -9.86 4.30 10.48
C ASN A 105 -9.40 5.71 10.05
N ARG A 106 -10.36 6.54 9.64
CA ARG A 106 -10.14 7.94 9.25
C ARG A 106 -9.43 8.77 10.30
N THR A 107 -9.81 8.62 11.58
CA THR A 107 -9.29 9.43 12.69
C THR A 107 -7.81 9.15 12.94
N ARG A 108 -7.38 7.89 12.82
CA ARG A 108 -5.97 7.53 12.92
C ARG A 108 -5.19 8.07 11.72
N THR A 109 -5.71 7.88 10.51
CA THR A 109 -4.99 8.30 9.29
C THR A 109 -4.85 9.82 9.20
N VAL A 110 -5.88 10.60 9.55
CA VAL A 110 -5.76 12.07 9.54
C VAL A 110 -4.74 12.57 10.56
N ALA A 111 -4.63 11.92 11.73
CA ALA A 111 -3.64 12.27 12.74
C ALA A 111 -2.21 12.00 12.25
N GLU A 112 -1.98 10.85 11.62
CA GLU A 112 -0.69 10.50 11.01
C GLU A 112 -0.30 11.45 9.87
N VAL A 113 -1.26 11.77 8.98
CA VAL A 113 -1.06 12.71 7.87
C VAL A 113 -0.71 14.09 8.41
N ARG A 114 -1.52 14.65 9.32
CA ARG A 114 -1.24 15.96 9.94
C ARG A 114 0.11 15.97 10.64
N HIS A 115 0.44 14.93 11.39
CA HIS A 115 1.73 14.83 12.06
C HIS A 115 2.90 14.88 11.06
N ALA A 116 2.78 14.19 9.92
CA ALA A 116 3.79 14.25 8.87
C ALA A 116 3.93 15.66 8.29
N PHE A 117 2.83 16.32 7.91
CA PHE A 117 2.85 17.69 7.40
C PHE A 117 3.47 18.66 8.42
N SER A 118 3.00 18.66 9.66
CA SER A 118 3.52 19.55 10.71
C SER A 118 5.01 19.32 10.99
N LYS A 119 5.47 18.06 10.98
CA LYS A 119 6.88 17.72 11.23
C LYS A 119 7.82 18.23 10.12
N TYR A 120 7.33 18.33 8.89
CA TYR A 120 8.12 18.72 7.72
C TYR A 120 7.77 20.14 7.19
N GLY A 121 7.18 20.99 8.04
CA GLY A 121 6.94 22.41 7.73
C GLY A 121 5.80 22.66 6.75
N GLY A 122 4.79 21.78 6.74
CA GLY A 122 3.55 21.92 5.99
C GLY A 122 2.31 21.90 6.88
N ASN A 123 1.13 21.99 6.27
CA ASN A 123 -0.18 21.98 6.94
C ASN A 123 -1.27 21.24 6.16
#